data_AF-I6LDY2-F1
#
_entry.id   AF-I6LDY2-F1
#
_cell.length_a   1.000
_cell.length_b   1.000
_cell.length_c   1.000
_cell.angle_alpha   90.00
_cell.angle_beta   90.00
_cell.angle_gamma   90.00
#
_symmetry.space_group_name_H-M   'P 1'
#
loop_
_entity.id
_entity.type
_entity.pdbx_description
1 polymer ?
#
loop_
_entity_poly.entity_id
_entity_poly.type
_entity_poly.pdbx_seq_one_letter_code
_entity_poly.pdbx_strand_id
1 'polypeptide(L)'
;YIYSNMRNLNTDHGFPNNARPFIYQEVIDHGHETVSRDEYTPLGAVTEFRFSEEIGKAFRGNNALKWLQSWGTDWGFLPSDQALTFVDNHDNQRDGGQELNYKSPKQYKMATAFHLAYPYGISQVMSSFGFDNRDQAPPQDAQERIISPEFDADGACTNGWICEHRWRQIYNMVGFKNTVRGTVLTNWWDNGDNQIAFCRGSKGFVAFNNNLYNLSEHLQTCLPAGEYCDVISGSLVNGACTGKSVTVDDNGYGYISIGAEDFDGVLALHTDARL
;
A
#
# COMPACT_ATOMS: atom_id res chain seq x y z
N TYR A 1 3.05 33.18 -1.12
CA TYR A 1 3.16 33.36 0.34
C TYR A 1 1.83 32.96 1.02
N ILE A 2 1.21 31.84 0.61
CA ILE A 2 -0.12 31.43 1.12
C ILE A 2 0.04 30.70 2.46
N TYR A 3 0.90 29.68 2.52
CA TYR A 3 1.06 28.83 3.70
C TYR A 3 2.06 29.34 4.75
N SER A 4 2.90 30.30 4.39
CA SER A 4 3.85 30.96 5.31
C SER A 4 3.16 31.76 6.42
N ASN A 5 1.92 32.22 6.19
CA ASN A 5 1.13 32.97 7.18
C ASN A 5 0.27 32.09 8.09
N MET A 6 0.26 30.76 7.90
CA MET A 6 -0.48 29.88 8.80
C MET A 6 0.11 29.93 10.21
N ARG A 7 -0.71 29.67 11.22
CA ARG A 7 -0.24 29.51 12.60
C ARG A 7 0.46 28.15 12.74
N ASN A 8 1.39 28.07 13.71
CA ASN A 8 1.93 26.79 14.14
C ASN A 8 0.81 25.93 14.76
N LEU A 9 0.99 24.61 14.74
CA LEU A 9 0.08 23.65 15.36
C LEU A 9 0.09 23.83 16.89
N ASN A 10 -1.06 23.58 17.53
CA ASN A 10 -1.23 23.79 18.96
C ASN A 10 -0.50 22.73 19.79
N THR A 11 0.44 23.14 20.63
CA THR A 11 1.19 22.24 21.52
C THR A 11 0.30 21.51 22.53
N ASP A 12 -0.89 22.03 22.85
CA ASP A 12 -1.86 21.36 23.73
C ASP A 12 -2.40 20.05 23.15
N HIS A 13 -2.26 19.84 21.83
CA HIS A 13 -2.62 18.60 21.14
C HIS A 13 -1.40 17.68 20.90
N GLY A 14 -0.28 17.90 21.61
CA GLY A 14 0.91 17.05 21.54
C GLY A 14 1.86 17.36 20.38
N PHE A 15 1.63 18.44 19.65
CA PHE A 15 2.56 18.87 18.59
C PHE A 15 3.83 19.50 19.19
N PRO A 16 5.02 19.26 18.60
CA PRO A 16 6.24 19.95 18.99
C PRO A 16 6.12 21.48 18.86
N ASN A 17 6.90 22.21 19.66
CA ASN A 17 6.98 23.66 19.50
C ASN A 17 7.42 24.02 18.07
N ASN A 18 6.78 25.04 17.48
CA ASN A 18 6.97 25.46 16.09
C ASN A 18 6.59 24.46 15.00
N ALA A 19 5.88 23.37 15.34
CA ALA A 19 5.36 22.46 14.32
C ALA A 19 4.44 23.19 13.33
N ARG A 20 4.64 22.97 12.04
CA ARG A 20 3.83 23.54 10.96
C ARG A 20 2.77 22.53 10.51
N PRO A 21 1.60 22.98 10.01
CA PRO A 21 0.64 22.08 9.41
C PRO A 21 1.27 21.35 8.23
N PHE A 22 1.02 20.04 8.14
CA PHE A 22 1.29 19.31 6.90
C PHE A 22 0.21 19.68 5.87
N ILE A 23 0.65 20.11 4.69
CA ILE A 23 -0.24 20.52 3.61
C ILE A 23 -0.04 19.57 2.44
N TYR A 24 -1.15 19.01 1.98
CA TYR A 24 -1.24 18.40 0.67
C TYR A 24 -2.37 19.08 -0.12
N GLN A 25 -2.24 19.10 -1.43
CA GLN A 25 -3.17 19.75 -2.34
C GLN A 25 -3.72 18.70 -3.28
N GLU A 26 -5.03 18.62 -3.38
CA GLU A 26 -5.68 17.80 -4.40
C GLU A 26 -5.61 18.54 -5.74
N VAL A 27 -4.74 18.04 -6.62
CA VAL A 27 -4.60 18.51 -7.99
C VAL A 27 -4.68 17.28 -8.88
N ILE A 28 -5.78 17.17 -9.63
CA ILE A 28 -5.97 16.09 -10.59
C ILE A 28 -5.21 16.48 -11.85
N ASP A 29 -4.05 15.85 -12.06
CA ASP A 29 -3.23 16.00 -13.25
C ASP A 29 -2.75 14.62 -13.73
N HIS A 30 -3.34 14.18 -14.84
CA HIS A 30 -3.04 12.92 -15.51
C HIS A 30 -1.83 13.02 -16.46
N GLY A 31 -1.05 14.11 -16.38
CA GLY A 31 0.18 14.35 -17.15
C GLY A 31 -0.03 15.02 -18.52
N HIS A 32 -1.25 15.47 -18.79
CA HIS A 32 -1.63 16.11 -20.06
C HIS A 32 -2.67 17.23 -19.86
N GLU A 33 -2.86 17.67 -18.61
CA GLU A 33 -3.74 18.76 -18.27
C GLU A 33 -3.09 20.12 -18.58
N THR A 34 -3.91 21.15 -18.78
CA THR A 34 -3.40 22.51 -18.98
C THR A 34 -2.81 23.09 -17.70
N VAL A 35 -3.39 22.75 -16.55
CA VAL A 35 -2.88 23.11 -15.23
C VAL A 35 -2.07 21.95 -14.71
N SER A 36 -0.80 22.19 -14.38
CA SER A 36 0.09 21.13 -13.93
C SER A 36 0.16 21.07 -12.41
N ARG A 37 0.24 19.85 -11.87
CA ARG A 37 0.56 19.61 -10.44
C ARG A 37 1.90 20.23 -10.00
N ASP A 38 2.85 20.39 -10.92
CA ASP A 38 4.17 20.97 -10.64
C ASP A 38 4.09 22.44 -10.19
N GLU A 39 3.02 23.16 -10.57
CA GLU A 39 2.79 24.53 -10.13
C GLU A 39 2.56 24.64 -8.60
N TYR A 40 2.18 23.53 -7.96
CA TYR A 40 1.75 23.48 -6.56
C TYR A 40 2.77 22.84 -5.62
N THR A 41 3.78 22.15 -6.15
CA THR A 41 4.81 21.48 -5.34
C THR A 41 5.66 22.42 -4.46
N PRO A 42 5.91 23.70 -4.82
CA PRO A 42 6.60 24.63 -3.91
C PRO A 42 5.75 25.03 -2.69
N LEU A 43 4.45 24.73 -2.70
CA LEU A 43 3.52 25.13 -1.64
C LEU A 43 3.30 23.99 -0.62
N GLY A 44 3.37 22.74 -1.05
CA GLY A 44 3.15 21.57 -0.20
C GLY A 44 3.14 20.28 -1.03
N ALA A 45 2.80 19.16 -0.39
CA ALA A 45 2.59 17.91 -1.11
C ALA A 45 1.41 18.04 -2.09
N VAL A 46 1.36 17.17 -3.09
CA VAL A 46 0.30 17.14 -4.10
C VAL A 46 -0.13 15.69 -4.33
N THR A 47 -1.42 15.47 -4.53
CA THR A 47 -1.98 14.15 -4.88
C THR A 47 -1.43 13.66 -6.22
N GLU A 48 -0.76 12.51 -6.22
CA GLU A 48 -0.21 11.89 -7.43
C GLU A 48 -1.23 10.91 -8.04
N PHE A 49 -2.23 11.44 -8.77
CA PHE A 49 -3.29 10.60 -9.35
C PHE A 49 -2.78 9.57 -10.36
N ARG A 50 -1.68 9.85 -11.07
CA ARG A 50 -1.08 8.87 -12.00
C ARG A 50 -0.56 7.64 -11.28
N PHE A 51 -0.20 7.75 -9.99
CA PHE A 51 0.15 6.58 -9.18
C PHE A 51 -1.04 5.61 -9.12
N SER A 52 -2.25 6.11 -8.79
CA SER A 52 -3.48 5.32 -8.66
C SER A 52 -3.86 4.64 -9.98
N GLU A 53 -3.75 5.38 -11.10
CA GLU A 53 -4.03 4.84 -12.43
C GLU A 53 -3.05 3.73 -12.83
N GLU A 54 -1.74 3.99 -12.72
CA GLU A 54 -0.71 3.07 -13.20
C GLU A 54 -0.60 1.82 -12.33
N ILE A 55 -0.80 1.95 -11.00
CA ILE A 55 -0.80 0.78 -10.11
C ILE A 55 -2.05 -0.07 -10.36
N GLY A 56 -3.18 0.58 -10.63
CA GLY A 56 -4.41 -0.09 -11.07
C GLY A 56 -4.22 -0.87 -12.37
N LYS A 57 -3.65 -0.24 -13.40
CA LYS A 57 -3.31 -0.90 -14.68
C LYS A 57 -2.40 -2.11 -14.47
N ALA A 58 -1.36 -1.98 -13.67
CA ALA A 58 -0.40 -3.05 -13.41
C ALA A 58 -1.06 -4.27 -12.75
N PHE A 59 -1.78 -4.06 -11.63
CA PHE A 59 -2.38 -5.16 -10.88
C PHE A 59 -3.67 -5.71 -11.50
N ARG A 60 -4.30 -4.98 -12.43
CA ARG A 60 -5.35 -5.54 -13.32
C ARG A 60 -4.79 -6.39 -14.47
N GLY A 61 -3.47 -6.43 -14.66
CA GLY A 61 -2.81 -7.16 -15.74
C GLY A 61 -2.77 -6.41 -17.08
N ASN A 62 -3.12 -5.12 -17.10
CA ASN A 62 -3.00 -4.26 -18.27
C ASN A 62 -1.58 -3.71 -18.46
N ASN A 63 -0.70 -3.91 -17.46
CA ASN A 63 0.72 -3.67 -17.55
C ASN A 63 1.47 -4.72 -16.73
N ALA A 64 2.61 -5.22 -17.21
CA ALA A 64 3.34 -6.29 -16.52
C ALA A 64 4.05 -5.78 -15.26
N LEU A 65 3.98 -6.53 -14.16
CA LEU A 65 4.57 -6.10 -12.88
C LEU A 65 6.09 -5.86 -12.95
N LYS A 66 6.82 -6.52 -13.86
CA LYS A 66 8.28 -6.31 -14.03
C LYS A 66 8.66 -4.85 -14.25
N TRP A 67 7.80 -4.06 -14.89
CA TRP A 67 8.09 -2.66 -15.20
C TRP A 67 8.12 -1.78 -13.96
N LEU A 68 7.53 -2.24 -12.85
CA LEU A 68 7.50 -1.52 -11.58
C LEU A 68 8.88 -1.42 -10.91
N GLN A 69 9.94 -2.01 -11.50
CA GLN A 69 11.32 -1.86 -11.02
C GLN A 69 11.73 -0.37 -10.87
N SER A 70 11.31 0.47 -11.81
CA SER A 70 11.60 1.91 -11.85
C SER A 70 10.46 2.79 -11.31
N TRP A 71 9.51 2.21 -10.57
CA TRP A 71 8.32 2.91 -10.09
C TRP A 71 8.65 4.21 -9.33
N GLY A 72 8.09 5.35 -9.76
CA GLY A 72 8.40 6.66 -9.19
C GLY A 72 8.63 7.72 -10.27
N THR A 73 9.65 8.56 -10.09
CA THR A 73 9.94 9.69 -10.99
C THR A 73 10.24 9.25 -12.43
N ASP A 74 10.77 8.06 -12.65
CA ASP A 74 11.02 7.53 -14.01
C ASP A 74 9.73 7.21 -14.77
N TRP A 75 8.61 7.05 -14.05
CA TRP A 75 7.27 6.98 -14.62
C TRP A 75 6.65 8.36 -14.87
N GLY A 76 7.44 9.42 -14.64
CA GLY A 76 7.02 10.81 -14.71
C GLY A 76 6.18 11.24 -13.52
N PHE A 77 6.22 10.52 -12.39
CA PHE A 77 5.59 10.99 -11.16
C PHE A 77 6.38 12.12 -10.50
N LEU A 78 5.73 12.84 -9.59
CA LEU A 78 6.36 13.88 -8.76
C LEU A 78 7.55 13.35 -7.94
N PRO A 79 8.44 14.25 -7.46
CA PRO A 79 9.41 13.88 -6.44
C PRO A 79 8.75 13.21 -5.23
N SER A 80 9.38 12.16 -4.71
CA SER A 80 8.78 11.30 -3.67
C SER A 80 8.38 12.03 -2.39
N ASP A 81 9.08 13.11 -2.02
CA ASP A 81 8.80 13.92 -0.83
C ASP A 81 7.65 14.93 -1.05
N GLN A 82 7.23 15.11 -2.30
CA GLN A 82 6.13 15.99 -2.71
C GLN A 82 4.87 15.21 -3.11
N ALA A 83 4.96 13.91 -3.34
CA ALA A 83 3.84 13.08 -3.79
C ALA A 83 3.04 12.49 -2.61
N LEU A 84 1.77 12.87 -2.48
CA LEU A 84 0.79 12.09 -1.69
C LEU A 84 0.22 10.99 -2.60
N THR A 85 0.43 9.73 -2.23
CA THR A 85 0.10 8.57 -3.08
C THR A 85 -0.96 7.68 -2.43
N PHE A 86 -1.80 7.09 -3.25
CA PHE A 86 -2.91 6.23 -2.84
C PHE A 86 -3.27 5.26 -3.97
N VAL A 87 -3.75 4.07 -3.63
CA VAL A 87 -4.27 3.11 -4.62
C VAL A 87 -5.60 3.61 -5.19
N ASP A 88 -6.43 4.16 -4.32
CA ASP A 88 -7.70 4.83 -4.60
C ASP A 88 -7.95 5.97 -3.61
N ASN A 89 -8.83 6.89 -3.98
CA ASN A 89 -9.40 7.89 -3.08
C ASN A 89 -10.93 7.77 -3.06
N HIS A 90 -11.58 8.66 -2.32
CA HIS A 90 -13.03 8.66 -2.16
C HIS A 90 -13.84 8.91 -3.45
N ASP A 91 -13.24 9.61 -4.42
CA ASP A 91 -13.86 9.90 -5.72
C ASP A 91 -13.60 8.77 -6.71
N ASN A 92 -12.33 8.48 -7.00
CA ASN A 92 -11.93 7.62 -8.11
C ASN A 92 -12.25 6.13 -7.88
N GLN A 93 -12.47 5.71 -6.62
CA GLN A 93 -13.01 4.37 -6.32
C GLN A 93 -14.41 4.15 -6.93
N ARG A 94 -15.08 5.23 -7.39
CA ARG A 94 -16.45 5.25 -7.91
C ARG A 94 -16.54 5.52 -9.41
N ASP A 95 -15.44 5.89 -10.07
CA ASP A 95 -15.45 6.37 -11.45
C ASP A 95 -15.34 5.24 -12.50
N GLY A 96 -15.11 3.99 -12.08
CA GLY A 96 -15.28 2.80 -12.93
C GLY A 96 -14.18 2.54 -13.97
N GLY A 97 -12.96 3.05 -13.75
CA GLY A 97 -11.81 2.90 -14.64
C GLY A 97 -10.82 1.79 -14.26
N GLN A 98 -9.53 2.12 -14.27
CA GLN A 98 -8.43 1.20 -13.95
C GLN A 98 -8.14 1.12 -12.45
N GLU A 99 -8.70 2.07 -11.69
CA GLU A 99 -8.54 2.21 -10.25
C GLU A 99 -9.00 0.93 -9.56
N LEU A 100 -8.18 0.44 -8.63
CA LEU A 100 -8.53 -0.70 -7.79
C LEU A 100 -9.23 -0.19 -6.55
N ASN A 101 -10.27 -0.90 -6.11
CA ASN A 101 -10.94 -0.62 -4.84
C ASN A 101 -11.25 -1.94 -4.12
N TYR A 102 -11.90 -1.84 -2.96
CA TYR A 102 -12.27 -3.00 -2.14
C TYR A 102 -13.13 -4.06 -2.87
N LYS A 103 -13.85 -3.70 -3.95
CA LYS A 103 -14.67 -4.64 -4.74
C LYS A 103 -13.83 -5.59 -5.60
N SER A 104 -12.53 -5.31 -5.76
CA SER A 104 -11.53 -6.19 -6.38
C SER A 104 -10.48 -6.61 -5.32
N PRO A 105 -10.88 -7.38 -4.29
CA PRO A 105 -10.11 -7.47 -3.04
C PRO A 105 -8.73 -8.10 -3.21
N LYS A 106 -8.55 -9.11 -4.08
CA LYS A 106 -7.24 -9.73 -4.31
C LYS A 106 -6.25 -8.73 -4.90
N GLN A 107 -6.60 -8.12 -6.04
CA GLN A 107 -5.75 -7.13 -6.71
C GLN A 107 -5.54 -5.88 -5.85
N TYR A 108 -6.57 -5.41 -5.14
CA TYR A 108 -6.46 -4.25 -4.25
C TYR A 108 -5.49 -4.48 -3.09
N LYS A 109 -5.53 -5.65 -2.45
CA LYS A 109 -4.55 -6.03 -1.41
C LYS A 109 -3.14 -6.12 -1.98
N MET A 110 -2.98 -6.68 -3.18
CA MET A 110 -1.69 -6.76 -3.87
C MET A 110 -1.11 -5.36 -4.17
N ALA A 111 -1.91 -4.48 -4.78
CA ALA A 111 -1.52 -3.10 -5.07
C ALA A 111 -1.18 -2.32 -3.79
N THR A 112 -1.99 -2.46 -2.74
CA THR A 112 -1.75 -1.80 -1.45
C THR A 112 -0.47 -2.31 -0.78
N ALA A 113 -0.20 -3.61 -0.83
CA ALA A 113 1.04 -4.18 -0.32
C ALA A 113 2.26 -3.65 -1.09
N PHE A 114 2.18 -3.53 -2.43
CA PHE A 114 3.24 -2.90 -3.22
C PHE A 114 3.44 -1.43 -2.86
N HIS A 115 2.35 -0.65 -2.75
CA HIS A 115 2.38 0.76 -2.34
C HIS A 115 3.03 0.98 -0.97
N LEU A 116 2.77 0.08 -0.01
CA LEU A 116 3.35 0.16 1.32
C LEU A 116 4.80 -0.32 1.36
N ALA A 117 5.16 -1.33 0.55
CA ALA A 117 6.51 -1.88 0.48
C ALA A 117 7.49 -1.03 -0.35
N TYR A 118 7.05 -0.37 -1.42
CA TYR A 118 7.91 0.42 -2.30
C TYR A 118 8.26 1.78 -1.65
N PRO A 119 9.52 2.24 -1.69
CA PRO A 119 9.96 3.48 -1.03
C PRO A 119 9.64 4.75 -1.85
N TYR A 120 8.37 4.94 -2.26
CA TYR A 120 7.95 6.11 -3.02
C TYR A 120 6.68 6.75 -2.43
N GLY A 121 6.71 8.08 -2.32
CA GLY A 121 5.58 8.90 -1.90
C GLY A 121 5.23 8.84 -0.41
N ILE A 122 4.32 9.72 -0.03
CA ILE A 122 3.63 9.75 1.26
C ILE A 122 2.36 8.91 1.09
N SER A 123 2.38 7.68 1.62
CA SER A 123 1.28 6.73 1.44
C SER A 123 0.05 7.11 2.27
N GLN A 124 -1.09 7.21 1.60
CA GLN A 124 -2.43 7.24 2.18
C GLN A 124 -3.15 5.92 1.88
N VAL A 125 -3.75 5.32 2.90
CA VAL A 125 -4.57 4.11 2.78
C VAL A 125 -6.03 4.50 2.88
N MET A 126 -6.84 4.09 1.92
CA MET A 126 -8.28 4.33 1.94
C MET A 126 -8.99 3.43 2.96
N SER A 127 -10.07 3.95 3.54
CA SER A 127 -11.01 3.17 4.35
C SER A 127 -12.43 3.60 4.00
N SER A 128 -13.19 2.67 3.43
CA SER A 128 -14.43 2.95 2.74
C SER A 128 -15.65 2.46 3.51
N PHE A 129 -16.82 2.84 3.01
CA PHE A 129 -18.09 2.16 3.25
C PHE A 129 -18.59 1.53 1.94
N GLY A 130 -19.46 0.53 2.07
CA GLY A 130 -20.05 -0.17 0.95
C GLY A 130 -20.99 0.73 0.15
N PHE A 131 -20.79 0.79 -1.16
CA PHE A 131 -21.65 1.54 -2.08
C PHE A 131 -21.96 0.75 -3.34
N ASP A 132 -23.13 1.00 -3.94
CA ASP A 132 -23.57 0.46 -5.23
C ASP A 132 -23.76 1.55 -6.30
N ASN A 133 -23.87 2.81 -5.87
CA ASN A 133 -23.95 3.97 -6.75
C ASN A 133 -22.88 5.02 -6.41
N ARG A 134 -22.55 5.86 -7.40
CA ARG A 134 -21.50 6.88 -7.30
C ARG A 134 -21.79 7.84 -6.15
N ASP A 135 -23.00 8.39 -6.09
CA ASP A 135 -23.38 9.42 -5.13
C ASP A 135 -23.93 8.85 -3.79
N GLN A 136 -23.62 7.58 -3.47
CA GLN A 136 -24.19 6.93 -2.30
C GLN A 136 -23.64 7.53 -1.01
N ALA A 137 -24.55 7.97 -0.14
CA ALA A 137 -24.24 8.44 1.20
C ALA A 137 -23.64 7.30 2.07
N PRO A 138 -22.85 7.64 3.11
CA PRO A 138 -22.38 6.67 4.09
C PRO A 138 -23.54 5.97 4.82
N PRO A 139 -23.29 4.82 5.48
CA PRO A 139 -24.30 4.11 6.26
C PRO A 139 -24.97 5.02 7.29
N GLN A 140 -26.31 5.02 7.31
CA GLN A 140 -27.11 5.90 8.15
C GLN A 140 -28.36 5.19 8.70
N ASP A 141 -28.89 5.68 9.81
CA ASP A 141 -30.15 5.21 10.38
C ASP A 141 -31.38 5.79 9.63
N ALA A 142 -32.58 5.41 10.06
CA ALA A 142 -33.83 5.89 9.47
C ALA A 142 -34.09 7.41 9.67
N GLN A 143 -33.24 8.10 10.42
CA GLN A 143 -33.26 9.55 10.62
C GLN A 143 -32.08 10.24 9.91
N GLU A 144 -31.40 9.56 8.99
CA GLU A 144 -30.27 10.08 8.21
C GLU A 144 -29.06 10.46 9.07
N ARG A 145 -28.91 9.86 10.26
CA ARG A 145 -27.70 10.01 11.07
C ARG A 145 -26.70 8.94 10.69
N ILE A 146 -25.45 9.33 10.43
CA ILE A 146 -24.36 8.40 10.15
C ILE A 146 -24.19 7.44 11.34
N ILE A 147 -24.22 6.13 11.05
CA ILE A 147 -24.00 5.09 12.05
C ILE A 147 -22.53 4.69 12.10
N SER A 148 -22.02 4.46 13.31
CA SER A 148 -20.64 4.02 13.52
C SER A 148 -20.41 2.62 12.97
N PRO A 149 -19.16 2.28 12.57
CA PRO A 149 -18.77 0.90 12.37
C PRO A 149 -18.93 0.11 13.67
N GLU A 150 -19.42 -1.11 13.52
CA GLU A 150 -19.38 -2.15 14.54
C GLU A 150 -18.38 -3.24 14.11
N PHE A 151 -18.01 -4.12 15.04
CA PHE A 151 -17.01 -5.16 14.79
C PHE A 151 -17.59 -6.53 15.11
N ASP A 152 -17.41 -7.48 14.21
CA ASP A 152 -17.73 -8.88 14.48
C ASP A 152 -16.65 -9.57 15.35
N ALA A 153 -16.84 -10.86 15.62
CA ALA A 153 -15.93 -11.65 16.45
C ALA A 153 -14.51 -11.76 15.87
N ASP A 154 -14.37 -11.64 14.55
CA ASP A 154 -13.09 -11.67 13.83
C ASP A 154 -12.47 -10.27 13.68
N GLY A 155 -13.17 -9.24 14.17
CA GLY A 155 -12.75 -7.84 14.15
C GLY A 155 -13.02 -7.13 12.81
N ALA A 156 -13.74 -7.77 11.89
CA ALA A 156 -14.16 -7.15 10.63
C ALA A 156 -15.27 -6.13 10.87
N CYS A 157 -15.30 -5.08 10.06
CA CYS A 157 -16.32 -4.05 10.19
C CYS A 157 -17.67 -4.52 9.65
N THR A 158 -18.73 -4.13 10.35
CA THR A 158 -20.13 -4.31 9.95
C THR A 158 -20.80 -2.95 9.79
N ASN A 159 -22.14 -2.88 9.80
CA ASN A 159 -22.90 -1.64 9.55
C ASN A 159 -22.58 -0.96 8.21
N GLY A 160 -22.23 -1.75 7.18
CA GLY A 160 -21.92 -1.24 5.85
C GLY A 160 -20.54 -0.61 5.71
N TRP A 161 -19.69 -0.66 6.73
CA TRP A 161 -18.30 -0.19 6.67
C TRP A 161 -17.37 -1.28 6.16
N ILE A 162 -16.42 -0.94 5.27
CA ILE A 162 -15.48 -1.89 4.68
C ILE A 162 -14.22 -2.05 5.55
N CYS A 163 -13.70 -0.94 6.04
CA CYS A 163 -12.52 -0.88 6.90
C CYS A 163 -11.30 -1.65 6.34
N GLU A 164 -10.89 -1.33 5.12
CA GLU A 164 -9.71 -1.90 4.46
C GLU A 164 -8.46 -1.78 5.36
N HIS A 165 -8.34 -0.68 6.10
CA HIS A 165 -7.27 -0.47 7.08
C HIS A 165 -7.21 -1.52 8.21
N ARG A 166 -8.25 -2.33 8.40
CA ARG A 166 -8.32 -3.46 9.36
C ARG A 166 -8.11 -4.81 8.72
N TRP A 167 -8.01 -4.89 7.40
CA TRP A 167 -7.66 -6.14 6.74
C TRP A 167 -6.23 -6.50 7.11
N ARG A 168 -6.00 -7.76 7.53
CA ARG A 168 -4.69 -8.23 7.99
C ARG A 168 -3.57 -7.88 7.03
N GLN A 169 -3.79 -8.13 5.76
CA GLN A 169 -2.85 -7.85 4.69
C GLN A 169 -2.46 -6.37 4.63
N ILE A 170 -3.35 -5.45 5.00
CA ILE A 170 -3.12 -4.00 4.95
C ILE A 170 -2.48 -3.51 6.24
N TYR A 171 -3.02 -3.81 7.43
CA TYR A 171 -2.42 -3.32 8.67
C TYR A 171 -1.04 -3.94 8.92
N ASN A 172 -0.82 -5.20 8.54
CA ASN A 172 0.50 -5.81 8.63
C ASN A 172 1.49 -5.17 7.65
N MET A 173 1.03 -4.72 6.47
CA MET A 173 1.89 -3.98 5.54
C MET A 173 2.17 -2.55 5.99
N VAL A 174 1.29 -1.93 6.79
CA VAL A 174 1.62 -0.70 7.53
C VAL A 174 2.73 -1.00 8.57
N GLY A 175 2.63 -2.13 9.27
CA GLY A 175 3.69 -2.66 10.13
C GLY A 175 5.01 -2.83 9.38
N PHE A 176 5.00 -3.55 8.26
CA PHE A 176 6.15 -3.73 7.36
C PHE A 176 6.76 -2.38 6.98
N LYS A 177 5.96 -1.41 6.50
CA LYS A 177 6.44 -0.07 6.09
C LYS A 177 7.16 0.65 7.23
N ASN A 178 6.69 0.49 8.47
CA ASN A 178 7.33 1.04 9.65
C ASN A 178 8.65 0.34 9.96
N THR A 179 8.69 -1.00 9.95
CA THR A 179 9.90 -1.80 10.20
C THR A 179 11.01 -1.45 9.21
N VAL A 180 10.67 -1.32 7.93
CA VAL A 180 11.64 -1.03 6.86
C VAL A 180 11.92 0.47 6.66
N ARG A 181 11.41 1.35 7.52
CA ARG A 181 11.64 2.79 7.41
C ARG A 181 13.14 3.10 7.34
N GLY A 182 13.51 3.99 6.41
CA GLY A 182 14.89 4.44 6.20
C GLY A 182 15.76 3.49 5.37
N THR A 183 15.23 2.36 4.90
CA THR A 183 15.95 1.50 3.94
C THR A 183 15.61 1.86 2.50
N VAL A 184 16.50 1.49 1.58
CA VAL A 184 16.28 1.60 0.13
C VAL A 184 15.76 0.28 -0.45
N LEU A 185 15.23 0.32 -1.67
CA LEU A 185 14.93 -0.90 -2.43
C LEU A 185 16.25 -1.51 -2.93
N THR A 186 16.40 -2.82 -2.77
CA THR A 186 17.56 -3.60 -3.25
C THR A 186 17.12 -4.94 -3.77
N ASN A 187 17.97 -5.61 -4.56
CA ASN A 187 17.75 -6.99 -5.03
C ASN A 187 16.35 -7.20 -5.67
N TRP A 188 16.03 -6.34 -6.63
CA TRP A 188 14.88 -6.55 -7.50
C TRP A 188 15.06 -7.87 -8.28
N TRP A 189 14.01 -8.67 -8.31
CA TRP A 189 13.89 -9.87 -9.10
C TRP A 189 12.55 -9.85 -9.84
N ASP A 190 12.53 -10.35 -11.06
CA ASP A 190 11.33 -10.62 -11.82
C ASP A 190 11.53 -11.82 -12.74
N ASN A 191 10.42 -12.44 -13.16
CA ASN A 191 10.42 -13.55 -14.12
C ASN A 191 10.32 -13.10 -15.59
N GLY A 192 10.52 -11.81 -15.88
CA GLY A 192 10.25 -11.23 -17.19
C GLY A 192 8.76 -10.97 -17.47
N ASP A 193 7.89 -11.12 -16.48
CA ASP A 193 6.43 -10.95 -16.61
C ASP A 193 5.77 -10.38 -15.31
N ASN A 194 4.92 -11.15 -14.63
CA ASN A 194 4.02 -10.73 -13.56
C ASN A 194 4.35 -11.37 -12.20
N GLN A 195 5.54 -11.95 -12.06
CA GLN A 195 6.12 -12.29 -10.77
C GLN A 195 7.29 -11.38 -10.49
N ILE A 196 7.26 -10.73 -9.34
CA ILE A 196 8.29 -9.78 -8.91
C ILE A 196 8.62 -10.01 -7.43
N ALA A 197 9.83 -9.67 -7.03
CA ALA A 197 10.23 -9.62 -5.63
C ALA A 197 11.30 -8.55 -5.42
N PHE A 198 11.38 -8.01 -4.21
CA PHE A 198 12.45 -7.09 -3.85
C PHE A 198 12.65 -7.02 -2.34
N CYS A 199 13.83 -6.58 -1.96
CA CYS A 199 14.19 -6.31 -0.58
C CYS A 199 14.05 -4.82 -0.24
N ARG A 200 13.88 -4.56 1.05
CA ARG A 200 13.98 -3.24 1.66
C ARG A 200 15.15 -3.23 2.64
N GLY A 201 16.35 -3.09 2.07
CA GLY A 201 17.60 -3.36 2.77
C GLY A 201 17.62 -4.77 3.35
N SER A 202 18.19 -4.93 4.54
CA SER A 202 18.18 -6.20 5.28
C SER A 202 17.01 -6.32 6.28
N LYS A 203 15.97 -5.51 6.12
CA LYS A 203 14.85 -5.41 7.09
C LYS A 203 13.54 -6.03 6.60
N GLY A 204 13.35 -6.15 5.30
CA GLY A 204 12.12 -6.69 4.74
C GLY A 204 12.30 -7.22 3.32
N PHE A 205 11.44 -8.15 2.96
CA PHE A 205 11.35 -8.79 1.66
C PHE A 205 9.88 -8.92 1.29
N VAL A 206 9.55 -8.69 0.02
CA VAL A 206 8.20 -8.90 -0.51
C VAL A 206 8.28 -9.56 -1.88
N ALA A 207 7.33 -10.46 -2.15
CA ALA A 207 7.15 -11.11 -3.44
C ALA A 207 5.68 -11.08 -3.86
N PHE A 208 5.45 -10.99 -5.17
CA PHE A 208 4.13 -10.92 -5.78
C PHE A 208 4.03 -11.96 -6.89
N ASN A 209 2.86 -12.57 -7.01
CA ASN A 209 2.49 -13.40 -8.14
C ASN A 209 1.16 -12.94 -8.73
N ASN A 210 1.21 -12.31 -9.90
CA ASN A 210 0.05 -11.95 -10.71
C ASN A 210 -0.01 -12.76 -12.01
N ASN A 211 0.79 -13.83 -12.12
CA ASN A 211 0.72 -14.79 -13.21
C ASN A 211 -0.38 -15.84 -12.97
N LEU A 212 -0.82 -16.50 -14.05
CA LEU A 212 -1.77 -17.63 -14.00
C LEU A 212 -1.09 -18.97 -13.63
N TYR A 213 0.15 -18.93 -13.17
CA TYR A 213 0.92 -20.09 -12.71
C TYR A 213 1.68 -19.74 -11.43
N ASN A 214 2.08 -20.78 -10.69
CA ASN A 214 2.67 -20.62 -9.37
C ASN A 214 4.06 -19.96 -9.45
N LEU A 215 4.38 -19.15 -8.45
CA LEU A 215 5.75 -18.77 -8.11
C LEU A 215 6.31 -19.82 -7.15
N SER A 216 7.48 -20.36 -7.45
CA SER A 216 8.12 -21.44 -6.68
C SER A 216 9.64 -21.38 -6.88
N GLU A 217 10.29 -20.44 -6.19
CA GLU A 217 11.69 -20.06 -6.45
C GLU A 217 12.49 -19.85 -5.16
N HIS A 218 13.79 -20.15 -5.21
CA HIS A 218 14.73 -19.76 -4.17
C HIS A 218 15.23 -18.34 -4.45
N LEU A 219 14.74 -17.36 -3.67
CA LEU A 219 15.03 -15.95 -3.89
C LEU A 219 15.93 -15.39 -2.78
N GLN A 220 16.77 -14.43 -3.14
CA GLN A 220 17.58 -13.66 -2.20
C GLN A 220 16.65 -12.73 -1.41
N THR A 221 16.41 -13.03 -0.14
CA THR A 221 15.51 -12.26 0.74
C THR A 221 16.20 -11.10 1.42
N CYS A 222 17.53 -11.07 1.42
CA CYS A 222 18.36 -10.08 2.11
C CYS A 222 18.20 -10.06 3.64
N LEU A 223 17.34 -10.91 4.19
CA LEU A 223 17.09 -11.02 5.61
C LEU A 223 18.20 -11.88 6.25
N PRO A 224 18.55 -11.61 7.51
CA PRO A 224 19.40 -12.53 8.26
C PRO A 224 18.79 -13.93 8.36
N ALA A 225 19.62 -14.97 8.45
CA ALA A 225 19.16 -16.35 8.61
C ALA A 225 18.20 -16.52 9.78
N GLY A 226 17.11 -17.26 9.59
CA GLY A 226 16.06 -17.46 10.58
C GLY A 226 14.73 -17.87 9.96
N GLU A 227 13.73 -18.14 10.81
CA GLU A 227 12.36 -18.40 10.35
C GLU A 227 11.52 -17.14 10.48
N TYR A 228 10.78 -16.80 9.42
CA TYR A 228 9.98 -15.60 9.31
C TYR A 228 8.53 -15.94 9.01
N CYS A 229 7.59 -15.30 9.70
CA CYS A 229 6.17 -15.41 9.39
C CYS A 229 5.81 -14.55 8.18
N ASP A 230 5.05 -15.12 7.25
CA ASP A 230 4.41 -14.34 6.19
C ASP A 230 3.26 -13.52 6.76
N VAL A 231 3.44 -12.20 6.79
CA VAL A 231 2.48 -11.27 7.39
C VAL A 231 1.27 -10.98 6.48
N ILE A 232 1.22 -11.56 5.28
CA ILE A 232 0.05 -11.54 4.41
C ILE A 232 -0.90 -12.68 4.80
N SER A 233 -0.43 -13.93 4.73
CA SER A 233 -1.26 -15.10 5.06
C SER A 233 -1.56 -15.24 6.56
N GLY A 234 -0.74 -14.68 7.44
CA GLY A 234 -0.95 -14.71 8.89
C GLY A 234 -0.23 -13.58 9.63
N SER A 235 0.13 -13.85 10.88
CA SER A 235 0.86 -12.95 11.77
C SER A 235 1.77 -13.76 12.70
N LEU A 236 2.76 -13.10 13.32
CA LEU A 236 3.50 -13.64 14.45
C LEU A 236 2.68 -13.44 15.73
N VAL A 237 2.23 -14.54 16.35
CA VAL A 237 1.43 -14.52 17.59
C VAL A 237 2.03 -15.50 18.58
N ASN A 238 2.42 -15.02 19.77
CA ASN A 238 2.99 -15.84 20.84
C ASN A 238 4.16 -16.73 20.40
N GLY A 239 5.04 -16.21 19.55
CA GLY A 239 6.21 -16.95 19.05
C GLY A 239 5.89 -18.03 18.02
N ALA A 240 4.74 -17.95 17.33
CA ALA A 240 4.38 -18.84 16.25
C ALA A 240 3.73 -18.09 15.08
N CYS A 241 3.94 -18.59 13.86
CA CYS A 241 3.28 -18.08 12.67
C CYS A 241 1.87 -18.66 12.57
N THR A 242 0.86 -17.80 12.38
CA THR A 242 -0.53 -18.25 12.14
C THR A 242 -0.82 -18.54 10.67
N GLY A 243 0.10 -18.18 9.77
CA GLY A 243 0.04 -18.43 8.33
C GLY A 243 1.27 -19.18 7.83
N LYS A 244 1.70 -18.90 6.60
CA LYS A 244 2.94 -19.46 6.04
C LYS A 244 4.16 -18.97 6.84
N SER A 245 5.23 -19.75 6.84
CA SER A 245 6.56 -19.32 7.27
C SER A 245 7.58 -19.57 6.16
N VAL A 246 8.67 -18.81 6.19
CA VAL A 246 9.82 -18.96 5.29
C VAL A 246 11.07 -19.09 6.14
N THR A 247 11.83 -20.15 5.92
CA THR A 247 13.19 -20.28 6.45
C THR A 247 14.17 -19.58 5.51
N VAL A 248 14.95 -18.67 6.06
CA VAL A 248 16.04 -17.96 5.39
C VAL A 248 17.36 -18.58 5.84
N ASP A 249 18.21 -18.96 4.88
CA ASP A 249 19.51 -19.56 5.13
C ASP A 249 20.61 -18.53 5.48
N ASP A 250 21.81 -19.01 5.80
CA ASP A 250 22.98 -18.18 6.13
C ASP A 250 23.43 -17.25 4.99
N ASN A 251 23.02 -17.52 3.76
CA ASN A 251 23.30 -16.70 2.59
C ASN A 251 22.15 -15.72 2.25
N GLY A 252 21.10 -15.68 3.07
CA GLY A 252 19.94 -14.82 2.88
C GLY A 252 18.89 -15.36 1.90
N TYR A 253 19.02 -16.60 1.43
CA TYR A 253 18.06 -17.20 0.49
C TYR A 253 16.91 -17.88 1.23
N GLY A 254 15.71 -17.76 0.68
CA GLY A 254 14.50 -18.45 1.16
C GLY A 254 13.70 -19.01 -0.01
N TYR A 255 13.03 -20.15 0.21
CA TYR A 255 12.10 -20.70 -0.78
C TYR A 255 10.76 -19.95 -0.72
N ILE A 256 10.41 -19.28 -1.81
CA ILE A 256 9.20 -18.47 -1.91
C ILE A 256 8.18 -19.21 -2.76
N SER A 257 6.97 -19.40 -2.21
CA SER A 257 5.86 -20.08 -2.87
C SER A 257 4.57 -19.30 -2.74
N ILE A 258 4.07 -18.81 -3.89
CA ILE A 258 2.80 -18.09 -4.02
C ILE A 258 2.01 -18.75 -5.16
N GLY A 259 0.93 -19.44 -4.82
CA GLY A 259 0.06 -20.08 -5.81
C GLY A 259 -0.68 -19.04 -6.65
N ALA A 260 -0.93 -19.33 -7.94
CA ALA A 260 -1.74 -18.45 -8.78
C ALA A 260 -3.16 -18.25 -8.20
N GLU A 261 -3.70 -19.30 -7.60
CA GLU A 261 -5.04 -19.35 -6.97
C GLU A 261 -5.03 -19.04 -5.48
N ASP A 262 -3.88 -18.65 -4.90
CA ASP A 262 -3.85 -18.24 -3.50
C ASP A 262 -4.79 -17.04 -3.27
N PHE A 263 -5.42 -17.00 -2.10
CA PHE A 263 -6.35 -15.92 -1.72
C PHE A 263 -5.70 -14.54 -1.81
N ASP A 264 -4.40 -14.48 -1.51
CA ASP A 264 -3.53 -13.33 -1.66
C ASP A 264 -2.37 -13.67 -2.60
N GLY A 265 -2.13 -12.85 -3.62
CA GLY A 265 -1.00 -12.99 -4.54
C GLY A 265 0.29 -12.35 -4.04
N VAL A 266 0.48 -12.24 -2.72
CA VAL A 266 1.63 -11.58 -2.08
C VAL A 266 2.16 -12.43 -0.93
N LEU A 267 3.47 -12.38 -0.71
CA LEU A 267 4.15 -12.83 0.50
C LEU A 267 5.05 -11.71 1.00
N ALA A 268 5.03 -11.41 2.30
CA ALA A 268 5.85 -10.37 2.91
C ALA A 268 6.49 -10.82 4.22
N LEU A 269 7.79 -10.57 4.36
CA LEU A 269 8.61 -10.94 5.51
C LEU A 269 9.34 -9.70 6.02
N HIS A 270 9.48 -9.53 7.34
CA HIS A 270 10.29 -8.46 7.92
C HIS A 270 10.89 -8.86 9.27
N THR A 271 11.90 -8.11 9.73
CA THR A 271 12.65 -8.42 10.96
C THR A 271 11.78 -8.54 12.21
N ASP A 272 10.71 -7.76 12.32
CA ASP A 272 9.81 -7.81 13.49
C ASP A 272 8.83 -9.00 13.45
N ALA A 273 8.82 -9.80 12.38
CA ALA A 273 8.02 -11.02 12.22
C ALA A 273 8.91 -12.28 12.15
N ARG A 274 10.15 -12.18 12.66
CA ARG A 274 11.08 -13.30 12.81
C ARG A 274 10.81 -14.04 14.14
N LEU A 275 10.92 -15.36 14.11
CA LEU A 275 10.91 -16.23 15.29
C LEU A 275 12.23 -16.19 16.09
#